data_AF-A0A6M1DJZ0-F1
#
_entry.id   AF-A0A6M1DJZ0-F1
#
_cell.length_a   1.000
_cell.length_b   1.000
_cell.length_c   1.000
_cell.angle_alpha   90.00
_cell.angle_beta   90.00
_cell.angle_gamma   90.00
#
_symmetry.space_group_name_H-M   'P 1'
#
loop_
_entity.id
_entity.type
_entity.pdbx_description
1 polymer ?
#
loop_
_entity_poly.entity_id
_entity_poly.type
_entity_poly.pdbx_seq_one_letter_code
_entity_poly.pdbx_strand_id
1 'polypeptide(L)'
;MRVVLDTNILFSALISPHGTPDRIYRAWRTARFEIVTSLVQLDEIRRASRYPKLQAVLQPAKVGTMLNNLQRAIVLERLTIEHEAADPDDAFLLAMALAGDADYLVTGDRRAGLLQ
;
A
#
# COMPACT_ATOMS: atom_id res chain seq x y z
N MET A 1 8.06 -5.87 13.31
CA MET A 1 8.41 -5.66 11.89
C MET A 1 7.33 -4.79 11.27
N ARG A 2 7.71 -3.62 10.77
CA ARG A 2 6.85 -2.63 10.12
C ARG A 2 7.06 -2.68 8.63
N VAL A 3 5.97 -2.69 7.88
CA VAL A 3 6.01 -2.84 6.42
C VAL A 3 5.12 -1.77 5.80
N VAL A 4 5.63 -1.10 4.77
CA VAL A 4 4.81 -0.34 3.84
C VAL A 4 4.48 -1.27 2.67
N LEU A 5 3.21 -1.41 2.34
CA LEU A 5 2.79 -2.05 1.10
C LEU A 5 2.42 -0.97 0.10
N ASP A 6 2.97 -1.07 -1.10
CA ASP A 6 2.57 -0.26 -2.23
C ASP A 6 1.06 -0.46 -2.54
N THR A 7 0.41 0.60 -3.01
CA THR A 7 -0.97 0.59 -3.49
C THR A 7 -1.21 -0.49 -4.55
N ASN A 8 -0.24 -0.74 -5.43
CA ASN A 8 -0.35 -1.79 -6.45
C ASN A 8 -0.38 -3.20 -5.85
N ILE A 9 0.36 -3.47 -4.75
CA ILE A 9 0.37 -4.74 -4.02
C ILE A 9 -0.98 -4.91 -3.34
N LEU A 10 -1.50 -3.85 -2.71
CA LEU A 10 -2.82 -3.85 -2.09
C LEU A 10 -3.92 -4.18 -3.10
N PHE A 11 -3.97 -3.51 -4.26
CA PHE A 11 -4.95 -3.87 -5.30
C PHE A 11 -4.72 -5.27 -5.87
N SER A 12 -3.47 -5.67 -6.11
CA SER A 12 -3.15 -7.00 -6.62
C SER A 12 -3.62 -8.11 -5.67
N ALA A 13 -3.54 -7.89 -4.36
CA ALA A 13 -4.05 -8.82 -3.36
C ALA A 13 -5.58 -9.03 -3.46
N LEU A 14 -6.33 -8.00 -3.87
CA LEU A 14 -7.77 -8.10 -4.08
C LEU A 14 -8.15 -8.76 -5.41
N ILE A 15 -7.31 -8.60 -6.43
CA ILE A 15 -7.55 -9.08 -7.80
C ILE A 15 -7.10 -10.52 -7.99
N SER A 16 -5.95 -10.90 -7.43
CA SER A 16 -5.32 -12.21 -7.66
C SER A 16 -5.29 -13.03 -6.35
N PRO A 17 -6.36 -13.78 -6.03
CA PRO A 17 -6.37 -14.65 -4.87
C PRO A 17 -5.30 -15.73 -5.01
N HIS A 18 -4.69 -16.11 -3.89
CA HIS A 18 -3.59 -17.09 -3.78
C HIS A 18 -2.25 -16.67 -4.40
N GLY A 19 -2.17 -15.51 -5.05
CA GLY A 19 -0.92 -14.92 -5.51
C GLY A 19 -0.05 -14.39 -4.36
N THR A 20 1.21 -14.03 -4.68
CA THR A 20 2.14 -13.46 -3.69
C THR A 20 1.57 -12.24 -2.94
N PRO A 21 0.93 -11.26 -3.60
CA PRO A 21 0.31 -10.12 -2.90
C PRO A 21 -0.80 -10.54 -1.91
N ASP A 22 -1.66 -11.49 -2.28
CA ASP A 22 -2.69 -12.03 -1.37
C ASP A 22 -2.06 -12.72 -0.15
N ARG A 23 -0.98 -13.49 -0.36
CA ARG A 23 -0.24 -14.12 0.75
C ARG A 23 0.36 -13.09 1.72
N ILE A 24 0.91 -11.99 1.20
CA ILE A 24 1.45 -10.89 2.01
C ILE A 24 0.31 -10.20 2.79
N TYR A 25 -0.78 -9.87 2.11
CA TYR A 25 -1.96 -9.27 2.73
C TYR A 25 -2.55 -10.14 3.84
N ARG A 26 -2.65 -11.46 3.62
CA ARG A 26 -3.11 -12.41 4.64
C ARG A 26 -2.15 -12.55 5.81
N ALA A 27 -0.84 -12.49 5.57
CA ALA A 27 0.16 -12.49 6.63
C ALA A 27 0.00 -11.25 7.53
N TRP A 28 -0.24 -10.08 6.95
CA TRP A 28 -0.62 -8.89 7.73
C TRP A 28 -1.92 -9.11 8.52
N ARG A 29 -2.98 -9.58 7.86
CA ARG A 29 -4.29 -9.83 8.50
C ARG A 29 -4.25 -10.88 9.62
N THR A 30 -3.19 -11.69 9.67
CA THR A 30 -2.91 -12.67 10.74
C THR A 30 -1.82 -12.17 11.71
N ALA A 31 -1.60 -10.86 11.75
CA ALA A 31 -0.69 -10.16 12.67
C ALA A 31 0.77 -10.60 12.61
N ARG A 32 1.26 -11.08 11.45
CA ARG A 32 2.68 -11.45 11.29
C ARG A 32 3.63 -10.24 11.17
N PHE A 33 3.08 -9.08 10.86
CA PHE A 33 3.78 -7.80 10.82
C PHE A 33 2.77 -6.66 10.91
N GLU A 34 3.26 -5.46 11.17
CA GLU A 34 2.46 -4.23 11.24
C GLU A 34 2.55 -3.47 9.92
N ILE A 35 1.44 -2.86 9.51
CA ILE A 35 1.43 -1.98 8.34
C ILE A 35 1.63 -0.55 8.79
N VAL A 36 2.51 0.16 8.08
CA VAL A 36 2.58 1.62 8.04
C VAL A 36 1.86 2.08 6.79
N THR A 37 0.92 2.99 6.95
CA THR A 37 0.19 3.67 5.87
C THR A 37 0.06 5.15 6.19
N SER A 38 -0.60 5.92 5.33
CA SER A 38 -0.81 7.36 5.52
C SER A 38 -2.17 7.80 4.99
N LEU A 39 -2.60 9.00 5.38
CA LEU A 39 -3.79 9.62 4.79
C LEU A 39 -3.65 9.77 3.27
N VAL A 40 -2.45 10.10 2.79
CA VAL A 40 -2.14 10.21 1.35
C VAL A 40 -2.42 8.88 0.64
N GLN A 41 -1.91 7.76 1.16
CA GLN A 41 -2.14 6.45 0.57
C GLN A 41 -3.62 6.03 0.63
N LEU A 42 -4.31 6.31 1.73
CA LEU A 42 -5.74 5.99 1.87
C LEU A 42 -6.58 6.75 0.83
N ASP A 43 -6.27 8.02 0.59
CA ASP A 43 -6.92 8.82 -0.45
C ASP A 43 -6.57 8.35 -1.86
N GLU A 44 -5.32 7.93 -2.07
CA GLU A 44 -4.89 7.31 -3.31
C GLU A 44 -5.71 6.06 -3.62
N ILE A 45 -5.83 5.13 -2.66
CA ILE A 45 -6.62 3.90 -2.81
C ILE A 45 -8.08 4.23 -3.15
N ARG A 46 -8.68 5.21 -2.45
CA ARG A 46 -10.06 5.66 -2.71
C ARG A 46 -10.24 6.21 -4.13
N ARG A 47 -9.29 7.02 -4.60
CA ARG A 47 -9.34 7.63 -5.94
C ARG A 47 -9.07 6.59 -7.02
N ALA A 48 -7.97 5.86 -6.89
CA ALA A 48 -7.51 4.91 -7.89
C ALA A 48 -8.48 3.73 -8.09
N SER A 49 -9.13 3.24 -7.03
CA SER A 49 -10.15 2.18 -7.14
C SER A 49 -11.36 2.54 -8.00
N ARG A 50 -11.56 3.83 -8.31
CA ARG A 50 -12.63 4.33 -9.18
C ARG A 50 -12.20 4.49 -10.64
N TYR A 51 -10.93 4.30 -10.97
CA TYR A 51 -10.50 4.36 -12.37
C TYR A 51 -11.11 3.21 -13.16
N PRO A 52 -11.60 3.42 -14.40
CA PRO A 52 -12.37 2.41 -15.14
C PRO A 52 -11.69 1.05 -15.23
N LYS A 53 -10.37 1.02 -15.43
CA LYS A 53 -9.58 -0.22 -15.52
C LYS A 53 -9.61 -1.02 -14.22
N LEU A 54 -9.52 -0.35 -13.07
CA LEU A 54 -9.53 -0.99 -11.75
C LEU A 54 -10.95 -1.31 -11.29
N GLN A 55 -11.92 -0.42 -11.57
CA GLN A 55 -13.33 -0.65 -11.26
C GLN A 55 -13.88 -1.90 -11.95
N ALA A 56 -13.38 -2.24 -13.15
CA ALA A 56 -13.76 -3.45 -13.87
C ALA A 56 -13.33 -4.76 -13.18
N VAL A 57 -12.33 -4.72 -12.30
CA VAL A 57 -11.73 -5.91 -11.67
C VAL A 57 -11.78 -5.91 -10.14
N LEU A 58 -11.95 -4.75 -9.52
CA LEU A 58 -12.06 -4.59 -8.07
C LEU A 58 -13.53 -4.61 -7.64
N GLN A 59 -13.82 -5.41 -6.61
CA GLN A 59 -15.12 -5.35 -5.94
C GLN A 59 -15.12 -4.20 -4.92
N PRO A 60 -16.05 -3.22 -5.00
CA PRO A 60 -16.06 -2.08 -4.09
C PRO A 60 -16.11 -2.46 -2.60
N ALA A 61 -16.85 -3.52 -2.25
CA ALA A 61 -16.93 -4.02 -0.88
C ALA A 61 -15.58 -4.52 -0.33
N LYS A 62 -14.74 -5.13 -1.19
CA LYS A 62 -13.39 -5.58 -0.81
C LYS A 62 -12.45 -4.39 -0.59
N VAL A 63 -12.54 -3.36 -1.43
CA VAL A 63 -11.76 -2.12 -1.28
C VAL A 63 -12.15 -1.41 0.02
N GLY A 64 -13.45 -1.26 0.29
CA GLY A 64 -13.93 -0.68 1.55
C GLY A 64 -13.45 -1.45 2.78
N THR A 65 -13.49 -2.78 2.73
CA THR A 65 -12.95 -3.63 3.79
C THR A 65 -11.45 -3.41 3.98
N MET A 66 -10.67 -3.34 2.91
CA MET A 66 -9.23 -3.06 2.96
C MET A 66 -8.93 -1.71 3.60
N LEU A 67 -9.60 -0.64 3.17
CA LEU A 67 -9.46 0.70 3.75
C LEU A 67 -9.77 0.72 5.24
N ASN A 68 -10.84 0.05 5.67
CA ASN A 68 -11.19 -0.04 7.09
C ASN A 68 -10.13 -0.78 7.93
N ASN A 69 -9.45 -1.77 7.36
CA ASN A 69 -8.34 -2.44 8.04
C ASN A 69 -7.09 -1.55 8.09
N LEU A 70 -6.77 -0.84 7.01
CA LEU A 70 -5.62 0.07 6.95
C LEU A 70 -5.77 1.23 7.94
N GLN A 71 -6.99 1.74 8.13
CA GLN A 71 -7.27 2.76 9.16
C GLN A 71 -7.01 2.30 10.60
N ARG A 72 -6.92 0.99 10.83
CA ARG A 72 -6.57 0.40 12.15
C ARG A 72 -5.08 0.05 12.25
N ALA A 73 -4.32 0.28 11.20
CA ALA A 73 -2.87 0.10 11.19
C ALA A 73 -2.17 1.36 11.74
N ILE A 74 -0.85 1.44 11.58
CA ILE A 74 -0.10 2.66 11.89
C ILE A 74 -0.38 3.66 10.77
N VAL A 75 -1.15 4.72 11.05
CA VAL A 75 -1.51 5.75 10.07
C VAL A 75 -0.71 7.02 10.33
N LEU A 76 0.11 7.40 9.35
CA LEU A 76 0.82 8.67 9.34
C LEU A 76 -0.14 9.78 8.88
N GLU A 77 -0.45 10.71 9.78
CA GLU A 77 -1.35 11.83 9.49
C GLU A 77 -0.71 12.90 8.59
N ARG A 78 0.61 13.05 8.67
CA ARG A 78 1.39 13.99 7.86
C ARG A 78 2.59 13.27 7.26
N LEU A 79 2.88 13.60 6.01
CA LEU A 79 4.07 13.16 5.29
C LEU A 79 4.76 14.39 4.72
N THR A 80 6.07 14.48 4.97
CA THR A 80 6.94 15.41 4.25
C THR A 80 7.64 14.61 3.15
N ILE A 81 7.39 14.95 1.89
CA ILE A 81 8.04 14.31 0.75
C ILE A 81 9.30 15.12 0.46
N GLU A 82 10.43 14.64 0.98
CA GLU A 82 11.74 15.29 0.83
C GLU A 82 12.63 14.64 -0.23
N HIS A 83 12.28 13.41 -0.64
CA HIS A 83 13.08 12.60 -1.55
C HIS A 83 12.34 12.39 -2.88
N GLU A 84 13.09 12.49 -3.98
CA GLU A 84 12.59 12.11 -5.29
C GLU A 84 12.60 10.59 -5.43
N ALA A 85 11.47 10.02 -5.86
CA ALA A 85 11.39 8.66 -6.36
C ALA A 85 11.57 8.66 -7.89
N ALA A 86 11.98 7.52 -8.44
CA ALA A 86 12.12 7.36 -9.90
C ALA A 86 10.79 7.62 -10.63
N ASP A 87 9.68 7.23 -10.02
CA ASP A 87 8.34 7.70 -10.35
C ASP A 87 7.88 8.73 -9.28
N PRO A 88 7.62 9.99 -9.64
CA PRO A 88 7.12 10.99 -8.71
C PRO A 88 5.83 10.57 -7.98
N ASP A 89 4.99 9.75 -8.60
CA ASP A 89 3.76 9.24 -7.99
C ASP A 89 4.05 8.25 -6.84
N ASP A 90 5.27 7.68 -6.77
CA ASP A 90 5.70 6.77 -5.71
C ASP A 90 6.48 7.46 -4.57
N ALA A 91 6.76 8.76 -4.68
CA ALA A 91 7.58 9.48 -3.69
C ALA A 91 6.98 9.43 -2.27
N PHE A 92 5.65 9.37 -2.16
CA PHE A 92 4.97 9.23 -0.87
C PHE A 92 5.21 7.86 -0.21
N LEU A 93 5.48 6.79 -0.97
CA LEU A 93 5.80 5.46 -0.44
C LEU A 93 7.13 5.49 0.31
N LEU A 94 8.13 6.18 -0.26
CA LEU A 94 9.43 6.43 0.40
C LEU A 94 9.26 7.26 1.67
N ALA A 95 8.51 8.36 1.58
CA ALA A 95 8.24 9.21 2.73
C ALA A 95 7.55 8.42 3.87
N MET A 96 6.61 7.52 3.55
CA MET A 96 5.99 6.63 4.53
C MET A 96 7.00 5.66 5.15
N ALA A 97 7.87 5.06 4.34
CA ALA A 97 8.85 4.10 4.82
C ALA A 97 9.81 4.76 5.82
N LEU A 98 10.28 5.96 5.50
CA LEU A 98 11.16 6.74 6.39
C LEU A 98 10.43 7.22 7.64
N ALA A 99 9.27 7.88 7.49
CA ALA A 99 8.55 8.47 8.63
C ALA A 99 7.94 7.43 9.58
N GLY A 100 7.67 6.21 9.10
CA GLY A 100 7.14 5.12 9.91
C GLY A 100 8.19 4.16 10.47
N ASP A 101 9.48 4.41 10.24
CA ASP A 101 10.58 3.48 10.50
C ASP A 101 10.25 2.07 9.97
N ALA A 102 9.85 1.98 8.70
CA ALA A 102 9.49 0.72 8.09
C ALA A 102 10.75 -0.12 7.83
N ASP A 103 10.69 -1.40 8.20
CA ASP A 103 11.76 -2.36 7.90
C ASP A 103 11.78 -2.71 6.41
N TYR A 104 10.60 -2.69 5.76
CA TYR A 104 10.43 -3.04 4.35
C TYR A 104 9.41 -2.15 3.64
N LEU A 105 9.71 -1.82 2.39
CA LEU A 105 8.75 -1.29 1.42
C LEU A 105 8.53 -2.35 0.33
N VAL A 106 7.34 -2.95 0.30
CA VAL A 106 7.01 -3.98 -0.69
C VAL A 106 6.28 -3.33 -1.86
N THR A 107 6.93 -3.33 -3.03
CA THR A 107 6.38 -2.84 -4.29
C THR A 107 6.28 -3.94 -5.34
N GLY A 108 5.29 -3.83 -6.23
CA GLY A 108 5.17 -4.66 -7.42
C GLY A 108 6.01 -4.15 -8.60
N ASP A 109 6.53 -2.92 -8.52
CA ASP A 109 7.33 -2.33 -9.58
C ASP A 109 8.80 -2.74 -9.45
N ARG A 110 9.31 -3.41 -10.48
CA ARG A 110 10.74 -3.77 -10.56
C ARG A 110 11.61 -2.57 -10.95
N ARG A 111 11.01 -1.46 -11.38
CA ARG A 111 11.71 -0.27 -11.88
C ARG A 111 11.94 0.80 -10.82
N ALA A 112 11.25 0.75 -9.69
CA ALA A 112 11.24 1.84 -8.72
C ALA A 112 12.59 2.08 -8.01
N GLY A 113 13.57 1.17 -8.13
CA GLY A 113 14.89 1.34 -7.50
C GLY A 113 14.83 1.35 -5.96
N LEU A 114 13.69 0.93 -5.40
CA LEU A 114 13.41 0.94 -3.97
C LEU A 114 14.06 -0.27 -3.32
N LEU A 115 14.81 -0.02 -2.24
CA LEU A 115 15.66 -0.95 -1.52
C LEU A 115 14.96 -2.28 -1.22
N GLN A 116 15.69 -3.36 -1.50
CA GLN A 116 15.32 -4.75 -1.25
C GLN A 116 15.15 -5.07 0.23
#